data_AF-A0A378AXY8-F1
#
_entry.id   AF-A0A378AXY8-F1
#
_cell.length_a   1.000
_cell.length_b   1.000
_cell.length_c   1.000
_cell.angle_alpha   90.00
_cell.angle_beta   90.00
_cell.angle_gamma   90.00
#
_symmetry.space_group_name_H-M   'P 1'
#
loop_
_entity.id
_entity.type
_entity.pdbx_description
1 polymer ?
#
loop_
_entity_poly.entity_id
_entity_poly.type
_entity_poly.pdbx_seq_one_letter_code
_entity_poly.pdbx_strand_id
1 'polypeptide(L)'
;MGEILTPVEPEEKWYLVAHPGVSIPTPIIFRDPELPRNTPRRSINTLLNCEFSNDCELIARKRFREVDAALSWLLEYAPSRLTGTGACVFAEFNTESAARQVLDTAPAWLNGFVARGVNLSPLKQALL
;
A
#
# COMPACT_ATOMS: atom_id res chain seq x y z
N MET A 1 -10.53 13.90 -9.78
CA MET A 1 -11.12 13.88 -8.43
C MET A 1 -10.06 13.36 -7.48
N GLY A 2 -9.58 14.23 -6.59
CA GLY A 2 -8.40 14.07 -5.74
C GLY A 2 -7.72 15.40 -5.39
N GLU A 3 -8.31 16.52 -5.83
CA GLU A 3 -7.81 17.89 -5.71
C GLU A 3 -8.15 18.57 -4.38
N ILE A 4 -9.18 18.09 -3.67
CA ILE A 4 -9.57 18.61 -2.35
C ILE A 4 -8.75 17.87 -1.29
N LEU A 5 -7.76 18.56 -0.71
CA LEU A 5 -6.84 17.99 0.27
C LEU A 5 -7.11 18.55 1.67
N THR A 6 -7.04 17.68 2.68
CA THR A 6 -7.10 18.06 4.10
C THR A 6 -5.88 17.46 4.81
N PRO A 7 -5.03 18.26 5.47
CA PRO A 7 -3.89 17.74 6.23
C PRO A 7 -4.34 16.80 7.35
N VAL A 8 -3.62 15.71 7.53
CA VAL A 8 -3.81 14.72 8.59
C VAL A 8 -2.45 14.18 9.04
N GLU A 9 -2.39 13.59 10.23
CA GLU A 9 -1.17 13.03 10.82
C GLU A 9 -1.39 11.55 11.16
N PRO A 10 -1.37 10.64 10.16
CA PRO A 10 -1.40 9.20 10.42
C PRO A 10 -0.13 8.75 11.15
N GLU A 11 -0.16 7.51 11.67
CA GLU A 11 1.01 6.90 12.31
C GLU A 11 2.19 6.74 11.32
N GLU A 12 3.35 7.24 11.71
CA GLU A 12 4.60 7.10 10.95
C GLU A 12 5.23 5.71 11.16
N LYS A 13 4.73 4.71 10.43
CA LYS A 13 5.26 3.34 10.47
C LYS A 13 6.47 3.14 9.55
N TRP A 14 7.12 1.99 9.73
CA TRP A 14 8.07 1.43 8.78
C TRP A 14 7.34 0.48 7.83
N TYR A 15 7.75 0.51 6.57
CA TYR A 15 7.11 -0.25 5.51
C TYR A 15 8.14 -1.10 4.78
N LEU A 16 7.83 -2.38 4.60
CA LEU A 16 8.45 -3.17 3.53
C LEU A 16 7.57 -2.98 2.30
N VAL A 17 8.08 -2.29 1.29
CA VAL A 17 7.40 -2.07 0.01
C VAL A 17 7.95 -3.06 -1.01
N ALA A 18 7.06 -3.80 -1.66
CA ALA A 18 7.40 -4.84 -2.63
C ALA A 18 6.83 -4.52 -4.00
N HIS A 19 7.62 -4.77 -5.05
CA HIS A 19 7.19 -4.67 -6.43
C HIS A 19 7.26 -6.05 -7.12
N PRO A 20 6.13 -6.72 -7.39
CA PRO A 20 6.10 -8.11 -7.85
C PRO A 20 6.55 -8.36 -9.30
N GLY A 21 7.11 -7.34 -9.97
CA GLY A 21 7.70 -7.46 -11.30
C GLY A 21 6.71 -7.32 -12.47
N VAL A 22 5.45 -6.96 -12.19
CA VAL A 22 4.42 -6.72 -13.21
C VAL A 22 4.07 -5.23 -13.30
N SER A 23 3.79 -4.76 -14.52
CA SER A 23 3.31 -3.40 -14.76
C SER A 23 1.78 -3.39 -14.85
N ILE A 24 1.12 -2.54 -14.06
CA ILE A 24 -0.34 -2.40 -14.07
C ILE A 24 -0.68 -0.96 -14.47
N PRO A 25 -1.10 -0.73 -15.73
CA PRO A 25 -1.65 0.56 -16.11
C PRO A 25 -2.92 0.88 -15.31
N THR A 26 -2.95 2.03 -14.65
CA THR A 26 -4.10 2.54 -13.88
C THR A 26 -5.46 2.39 -14.58
N PRO A 27 -5.60 2.66 -15.90
CA PRO A 27 -6.88 2.48 -16.59
C PRO A 27 -7.40 1.03 -16.61
N ILE A 28 -6.53 0.02 -16.50
CA ILE A 28 -6.97 -1.40 -16.49
C ILE A 28 -7.80 -1.67 -15.24
N ILE A 29 -7.31 -1.26 -14.07
CA ILE A 29 -8.03 -1.46 -12.80
C ILE A 29 -9.32 -0.63 -12.79
N PHE A 30 -9.27 0.65 -13.17
CA PHE A 30 -10.47 1.50 -13.15
C PHE A 30 -11.56 1.11 -14.16
N ARG A 31 -11.22 0.39 -15.22
CA ARG A 31 -12.18 -0.11 -16.22
C ARG A 31 -12.72 -1.50 -15.87
N ASP A 32 -12.21 -2.16 -14.83
CA ASP A 32 -12.69 -3.49 -14.47
C ASP A 32 -14.16 -3.44 -14.03
N PRO A 33 -15.05 -4.25 -14.61
CA PRO A 33 -16.47 -4.24 -14.28
C PRO A 33 -16.73 -4.61 -12.81
N GLU A 34 -15.85 -5.37 -12.17
CA GLU A 34 -16.02 -5.83 -10.79
C GLU A 34 -15.44 -4.86 -9.75
N LEU A 35 -14.76 -3.78 -10.17
CA LEU A 35 -14.21 -2.81 -9.24
C LEU A 35 -15.33 -2.21 -8.36
N PRO A 36 -15.20 -2.23 -7.01
CA PRO A 36 -16.13 -1.56 -6.11
C PRO A 36 -16.23 -0.07 -6.44
N ARG A 37 -17.46 0.43 -6.64
CA ARG A 37 -17.74 1.84 -7.00
C ARG A 37 -18.81 2.48 -6.12
N ASN A 38 -19.22 1.80 -5.06
CA ASN A 38 -20.32 2.16 -4.18
C ASN A 38 -19.91 2.23 -2.70
N THR A 39 -18.61 2.34 -2.41
CA THR A 39 -18.10 2.57 -1.05
C THR A 39 -18.68 3.88 -0.49
N PRO A 40 -19.38 3.84 0.66
CA PRO A 40 -20.02 5.03 1.21
C PRO A 40 -19.02 6.15 1.51
N ARG A 41 -19.39 7.38 1.16
CA ARG A 41 -18.66 8.58 1.58
C ARG A 41 -18.76 8.70 3.11
N ARG A 42 -17.61 8.85 3.77
CA ARG A 42 -17.49 8.92 5.23
C ARG A 42 -16.69 10.15 5.66
N SER A 43 -16.82 10.54 6.93
CA SER A 43 -16.01 11.62 7.51
C SER A 43 -14.56 11.19 7.69
N ILE A 44 -13.62 12.14 7.73
CA ILE A 44 -12.20 11.82 7.99
C ILE A 44 -12.01 11.14 9.35
N ASN A 45 -12.73 11.59 10.38
CA ASN A 45 -12.68 10.98 11.71
C ASN A 45 -13.16 9.51 11.68
N THR A 46 -14.21 9.22 10.92
CA THR A 46 -14.67 7.84 10.72
C THR A 46 -13.59 7.01 10.02
N LEU A 47 -13.00 7.53 8.95
CA LEU A 47 -12.00 6.81 8.16
C LEU A 47 -10.75 6.47 8.99
N LEU A 48 -10.21 7.42 9.75
CA LEU A 48 -9.02 7.24 10.58
C LEU A 48 -9.21 6.23 11.72
N ASN A 49 -10.46 5.97 12.14
CA ASN A 49 -10.79 5.01 13.19
C ASN A 49 -11.34 3.67 12.64
N CYS A 50 -11.36 3.49 11.32
CA CYS A 50 -11.71 2.23 10.68
C CYS A 50 -10.46 1.48 10.23
N GLU A 51 -10.59 0.17 10.02
CA GLU A 51 -9.56 -0.62 9.36
C GLU A 51 -9.30 -0.06 7.94
N PHE A 52 -8.01 0.13 7.62
CA PHE A 52 -7.59 0.62 6.32
C PHE A 52 -7.63 -0.52 5.31
N SER A 53 -8.21 -0.23 4.14
CA SER A 53 -8.30 -1.15 3.01
C SER A 53 -8.19 -0.37 1.70
N ASN A 54 -7.91 -1.08 0.61
CA ASN A 54 -7.87 -0.51 -0.73
C ASN A 54 -8.85 -1.25 -1.64
N ASP A 55 -9.90 -0.56 -2.10
CA ASP A 55 -10.94 -1.14 -2.97
C ASP A 55 -10.38 -1.70 -4.29
N CYS A 56 -9.19 -1.26 -4.72
CA CYS A 56 -8.52 -1.79 -5.92
C CYS A 56 -7.83 -3.13 -5.69
N GLU A 57 -7.56 -3.51 -4.43
CA GLU A 57 -6.77 -4.68 -4.08
C GLU A 57 -7.38 -5.98 -4.59
N LEU A 58 -8.70 -6.16 -4.41
CA LEU A 58 -9.41 -7.34 -4.88
C LEU A 58 -9.22 -7.56 -6.38
N ILE A 59 -9.30 -6.48 -7.16
CA ILE A 59 -9.13 -6.53 -8.61
C ILE A 59 -7.67 -6.82 -8.98
N ALA A 60 -6.73 -6.13 -8.35
CA ALA A 60 -5.30 -6.36 -8.61
C ALA A 60 -4.90 -7.81 -8.32
N ARG A 61 -5.32 -8.38 -7.18
CA ARG A 61 -5.09 -9.79 -6.83
C ARG A 61 -5.76 -10.74 -7.82
N LYS A 62 -7.02 -10.50 -8.19
CA LYS A 62 -7.77 -11.36 -9.11
C LYS A 62 -7.16 -11.41 -10.52
N ARG A 63 -6.65 -10.27 -11.00
CA ARG A 63 -6.17 -10.12 -12.38
C ARG A 63 -4.66 -10.40 -12.54
N PHE A 64 -3.86 -10.21 -11.50
CA PHE A 64 -2.40 -10.32 -11.54
C PHE A 64 -1.90 -11.26 -10.44
N ARG A 65 -1.51 -12.47 -10.81
CA ARG A 65 -1.10 -13.53 -9.87
C ARG A 65 0.16 -13.15 -9.08
N GLU A 66 1.04 -12.35 -9.67
CA GLU A 66 2.26 -11.86 -9.04
C GLU A 66 1.94 -10.90 -7.88
N VAL A 67 0.88 -10.09 -8.02
CA VAL A 67 0.38 -9.24 -6.92
C VAL A 67 -0.23 -10.10 -5.82
N ASP A 68 -1.05 -11.09 -6.18
CA ASP A 68 -1.64 -12.01 -5.20
C ASP A 68 -0.57 -12.80 -4.43
N ALA A 69 0.47 -13.29 -5.12
CA ALA A 69 1.61 -13.97 -4.51
C ALA A 69 2.39 -13.05 -3.57
N ALA A 70 2.71 -11.83 -3.98
CA ALA A 70 3.41 -10.87 -3.12
C ALA A 70 2.62 -10.52 -1.86
N LEU A 71 1.31 -10.26 -2.02
CA LEU A 71 0.47 -9.89 -0.89
C LEU A 71 0.23 -11.08 0.05
N SER A 72 0.03 -12.28 -0.49
CA SER A 72 -0.09 -13.50 0.33
C SER A 72 1.20 -13.79 1.10
N TRP A 73 2.37 -13.60 0.47
CA TRP A 73 3.65 -13.77 1.16
C TRP A 73 3.82 -12.78 2.31
N LEU A 74 3.50 -11.50 2.10
CA LEU A 74 3.65 -10.47 3.14
C LEU A 74 2.65 -10.61 4.30
N LEU A 75 1.42 -11.08 4.02
CA LEU A 75 0.37 -11.26 5.03
C LEU A 75 0.73 -12.29 6.13
N GLU A 76 1.66 -13.21 5.85
CA GLU A 76 2.18 -14.14 6.86
C GLU A 76 3.01 -13.44 7.95
N TYR A 77 3.45 -12.19 7.73
CA TYR A 77 4.34 -11.46 8.62
C TYR A 77 3.71 -10.21 9.24
N ALA A 78 2.89 -9.47 8.48
CA ALA A 78 2.34 -8.20 8.91
C ALA A 78 1.09 -7.79 8.11
N PRO A 79 0.26 -6.86 8.64
CA PRO A 79 -0.82 -6.24 7.88
C PRO A 79 -0.29 -5.66 6.57
N SER A 80 -0.81 -6.16 5.46
CA SER A 80 -0.26 -5.89 4.13
C SER A 80 -1.36 -5.58 3.12
N ARG A 81 -1.13 -4.57 2.29
CA ARG A 81 -2.14 -4.05 1.35
C ARG A 81 -1.52 -3.54 0.04
N LEU A 82 -2.36 -3.39 -0.97
CA LEU A 82 -2.02 -2.72 -2.23
C LEU A 82 -1.87 -1.20 -2.01
N THR A 83 -0.89 -0.56 -2.65
CA THR A 83 -0.82 0.91 -2.77
C THR A 83 -1.21 1.39 -4.17
N GLY A 84 -2.02 2.45 -4.25
CA GLY A 84 -2.57 2.96 -5.51
C GLY A 84 -3.42 1.90 -6.23
N THR A 85 -3.16 1.71 -7.53
CA THR A 85 -3.76 0.64 -8.34
C THR A 85 -2.81 -0.55 -8.56
N GLY A 86 -1.70 -0.59 -7.80
CA GLY A 86 -0.65 -1.59 -7.96
C GLY A 86 0.42 -1.22 -8.99
N ALA A 87 1.41 -2.07 -9.23
CA ALA A 87 1.53 -3.42 -8.67
C ALA A 87 2.12 -3.49 -7.25
N CYS A 88 2.62 -2.38 -6.72
CA CYS A 88 3.26 -2.38 -5.41
C CYS A 88 2.29 -2.76 -4.29
N VAL A 89 2.80 -3.57 -3.37
CA VAL A 89 2.16 -3.90 -2.10
C VAL A 89 3.09 -3.48 -0.97
N PHE A 90 2.55 -3.26 0.22
CA PHE A 90 3.35 -2.90 1.39
C PHE A 90 2.89 -3.66 2.62
N ALA A 91 3.82 -3.91 3.54
CA ALA A 91 3.59 -4.46 4.87
C ALA A 91 3.98 -3.44 5.94
N GLU A 92 3.17 -3.32 6.99
CA GLU A 92 3.36 -2.34 8.07
C GLU A 92 4.11 -2.89 9.28
N PHE A 93 5.10 -2.14 9.76
CA PHE A 93 5.90 -2.48 10.93
C PHE A 93 6.08 -1.28 11.86
N ASN A 94 6.19 -1.55 13.16
CA ASN A 94 6.45 -0.51 14.15
C ASN A 94 7.93 -0.09 14.20
N THR A 95 8.84 -0.91 13.70
CA THR A 95 10.29 -0.65 13.74
C THR A 95 10.98 -1.01 12.42
N GLU A 96 12.06 -0.31 12.12
CA GLU A 96 12.91 -0.61 10.97
C GLU A 96 13.48 -2.02 11.04
N SER A 97 13.92 -2.43 12.24
CA SER A 97 14.52 -3.73 12.48
C SER A 97 13.56 -4.88 12.11
N ALA A 98 12.29 -4.79 12.54
CA ALA A 98 11.29 -5.80 12.19
C ALA A 98 11.03 -5.85 10.67
N ALA A 99 10.93 -4.70 10.01
CA ALA A 99 10.75 -4.65 8.57
C ALA A 99 11.93 -5.25 7.80
N ARG A 100 13.17 -4.94 8.22
CA ARG A 100 14.40 -5.48 7.60
C ARG A 100 14.56 -6.97 7.84
N GLN A 101 14.22 -7.46 9.03
CA GLN A 101 14.27 -8.89 9.33
C GLN A 101 13.36 -9.70 8.38
N VAL A 102 12.17 -9.18 8.06
CA VAL A 102 11.29 -9.81 7.06
C VAL A 102 11.89 -9.70 5.67
N LEU A 103 12.43 -8.54 5.29
CA LEU A 103 13.09 -8.35 3.99
C LEU A 103 14.26 -9.32 3.77
N ASP A 104 15.05 -9.62 4.80
CA ASP A 104 16.18 -10.56 4.71
C ASP A 104 15.73 -12.00 4.41
N THR A 105 14.48 -12.33 4.71
CA THR A 105 13.86 -13.62 4.37
C THR A 105 13.07 -13.58 3.06
N ALA A 106 12.93 -12.39 2.46
CA ALA A 106 12.09 -12.21 1.29
C ALA A 106 12.68 -12.90 0.06
N PRO A 107 11.83 -13.58 -0.73
CA PRO A 107 12.29 -14.14 -1.98
C PRO A 107 12.66 -13.01 -2.95
N ALA A 108 13.69 -13.22 -3.77
CA ALA A 108 14.23 -12.20 -4.66
C ALA A 108 13.18 -11.61 -5.63
N TRP A 109 12.18 -12.40 -6.04
CA TRP A 109 11.12 -11.95 -6.95
C TRP A 109 10.19 -10.89 -6.35
N LEU A 110 10.22 -10.69 -5.03
CA LEU A 110 9.42 -9.68 -4.35
C LEU A 110 9.90 -8.25 -4.63
N ASN A 111 11.17 -8.09 -5.02
CA ASN A 111 11.85 -6.81 -5.26
C ASN A 111 11.51 -5.76 -4.18
N GLY A 112 11.83 -6.10 -2.93
CA GLY A 112 11.45 -5.32 -1.76
C GLY A 112 12.47 -4.27 -1.35
N PHE A 113 12.01 -3.20 -0.71
CA PHE A 113 12.83 -2.26 0.04
C PHE A 113 12.11 -1.82 1.33
N VAL A 114 12.88 -1.34 2.32
CA VAL A 114 12.34 -0.81 3.58
C VAL A 114 12.45 0.71 3.60
N ALA A 115 11.37 1.38 4.00
CA ALA A 115 11.31 2.84 4.17
C ALA A 115 10.41 3.26 5.33
N ARG A 116 10.64 4.45 5.88
CA ARG A 116 9.77 5.06 6.90
C ARG A 116 8.74 5.97 6.26
N GLY A 117 7.47 5.86 6.66
CA GLY A 117 6.45 6.86 6.33
C GLY A 117 6.65 8.11 7.16
N VAL A 118 6.55 9.28 6.53
CA VAL A 118 6.71 10.58 7.19
C VAL A 118 5.53 11.50 6.83
N ASN A 119 5.02 12.23 7.82
CA ASN A 119 3.90 13.15 7.64
C ASN A 119 4.34 14.48 7.00
N LEU A 120 5.63 14.82 7.13
CA LEU A 120 6.25 15.93 6.42
C LEU A 120 7.03 15.40 5.21
N SER A 121 6.66 15.86 4.01
CA SER A 121 7.39 15.54 2.79
C SER A 121 8.90 15.86 2.94
N PRO A 122 9.81 14.93 2.61
CA PRO A 122 11.26 15.20 2.63
C PRO A 122 11.65 16.42 1.79
N LEU A 123 10.94 16.69 0.69
CA LEU A 123 11.14 17.90 -0.11
C LEU A 123 10.85 19.16 0.71
N LYS A 124 9.72 19.19 1.42
CA LYS A 124 9.35 20.34 2.26
C LYS A 124 10.33 20.50 3.42
N GLN A 125 10.77 19.40 4.03
CA GLN A 125 11.77 19.43 5.08
C GLN A 125 13.12 20.00 4.61
N ALA A 126 13.54 19.69 3.38
CA ALA A 126 14.78 20.21 2.81
C ALA A 126 14.73 21.69 2.41
N LEU A 127 13.54 22.30 2.37
CA LEU A 127 13.32 23.71 2.06
C LEU A 127 13.15 24.59 3.31
N LEU A 128 13.16 23.99 4.50
CA LEU A 128 13.17 24.68 5.80
C LEU A 128 14.61 24.99 6.23
#